data_AF-A0A2V9H5P4-F1
#
_entry.id   AF-A0A2V9H5P4-F1
#
_cell.length_a   1.000
_cell.length_b   1.000
_cell.length_c   1.000
_cell.angle_alpha   90.00
_cell.angle_beta   90.00
_cell.angle_gamma   90.00
#
_symmetry.space_group_name_H-M   'P 1'
#
loop_
_entity.id
_entity.type
_entity.pdbx_description
1 polymer ?
#
loop_
_entity_poly.entity_id
_entity_poly.type
_entity_poly.pdbx_seq_one_letter_code
_entity_poly.pdbx_strand_id
1 'polypeptide(L)'
;MPSDNKPENSDSPSPVVEKAKDVSNQAAMAMELPFVLVAAVVVGGLFGYFLDHWLHTKPVFLLVLGGLGFYAGVRDVLRRLAGSS
;
A
#
# COMPACT_ATOMS: atom_id res chain seq x y z
N MET A 1 -21.03 6.16 54.27
CA MET A 1 -20.49 7.14 53.30
C MET A 1 -20.46 6.46 51.93
N PRO A 2 -21.17 6.93 50.89
CA PRO A 2 -21.06 6.38 49.55
C PRO A 2 -20.31 7.38 48.64
N SER A 3 -19.01 7.17 48.51
CA SER A 3 -18.11 7.76 47.53
C SER A 3 -17.08 6.64 47.35
N ASP A 4 -16.96 5.94 46.22
CA ASP A 4 -16.76 6.48 44.89
C ASP A 4 -17.16 5.44 43.84
N ASN A 5 -18.18 5.77 43.04
CA ASN A 5 -18.48 5.08 41.80
C ASN A 5 -18.26 6.05 40.65
N LYS A 6 -17.05 6.12 40.07
CA LYS A 6 -16.92 6.41 38.63
C LYS A 6 -15.53 6.00 38.10
N PRO A 7 -15.45 5.00 37.22
CA PRO A 7 -14.31 4.86 36.32
C PRO A 7 -14.49 5.92 35.22
N GLU A 8 -13.88 7.09 35.39
CA GLU A 8 -13.82 8.07 34.31
C GLU A 8 -12.73 7.65 33.33
N ASN A 9 -13.13 6.74 32.45
CA ASN A 9 -12.43 6.47 31.21
C ASN A 9 -12.50 7.73 30.33
N SER A 10 -11.55 8.65 30.54
CA SER A 10 -11.31 9.77 29.63
C SER A 10 -10.29 9.33 28.57
N ASP A 11 -10.73 8.42 27.69
CA ASP A 11 -10.15 8.18 26.37
C ASP A 11 -10.32 9.46 25.54
N SER A 12 -9.49 10.46 25.81
CA SER A 12 -9.22 11.55 24.87
C SER A 12 -7.82 11.29 24.34
N PRO A 13 -7.64 10.95 23.05
CA PRO A 13 -6.30 10.81 22.51
C PRO A 13 -5.62 12.17 22.67
N SER A 14 -4.61 12.22 23.54
CA SER A 14 -3.82 13.44 23.72
C SER A 14 -3.24 13.83 22.35
N PRO A 15 -3.14 15.12 21.98
CA PRO A 15 -2.68 15.57 20.66
C PRO A 15 -1.29 15.04 20.28
N VAL A 16 -0.51 14.59 21.27
CA VAL A 16 0.79 13.91 21.11
C VAL A 16 0.64 12.50 20.54
N VAL A 17 -0.40 11.76 20.94
CA VAL A 17 -0.70 10.40 20.46
C VAL A 17 -1.25 10.45 19.03
N GLU A 18 -2.08 11.44 18.71
CA GLU A 18 -2.63 11.65 17.36
C GLU A 18 -1.52 12.02 16.36
N LYS A 19 -0.69 13.00 16.72
CA LYS A 19 0.45 13.42 15.88
C LYS A 19 1.50 12.32 15.70
N ALA A 20 1.74 11.50 16.72
CA ALA A 20 2.63 10.34 16.61
C ALA A 20 2.05 9.26 15.68
N LYS A 21 0.73 9.03 15.72
CA LYS A 21 0.03 8.13 14.81
C LYS A 21 0.12 8.62 13.37
N ASP A 22 -0.10 9.91 13.12
CA ASP A 22 0.00 10.49 11.77
C ASP A 22 1.40 10.37 11.19
N VAL A 23 2.43 10.72 11.97
CA VAL A 23 3.83 10.58 11.54
C VAL A 23 4.18 9.11 11.29
N SER A 24 3.71 8.19 12.16
CA SER A 24 3.95 6.76 11.99
C SER A 24 3.25 6.19 10.76
N ASN A 25 2.02 6.63 10.47
CA ASN A 25 1.23 6.23 9.31
C ASN A 25 1.87 6.76 8.02
N GLN A 26 2.33 8.01 8.02
CA GLN A 26 2.99 8.63 6.87
C GLN A 26 4.35 7.97 6.58
N ALA A 27 5.12 7.63 7.63
CA ALA A 27 6.36 6.90 7.49
C ALA A 27 6.14 5.46 7.01
N ALA A 28 5.14 4.76 7.55
CA ALA A 28 4.76 3.42 7.11
C ALA A 28 4.34 3.40 5.64
N MET A 29 3.51 4.36 5.22
CA MET A 29 3.11 4.53 3.82
C MET A 29 4.31 4.79 2.91
N ALA A 30 5.24 5.67 3.31
CA ALA A 30 6.44 5.95 2.50
C ALA A 30 7.34 4.72 2.31
N MET A 31 7.45 3.88 3.34
CA MET A 31 8.26 2.66 3.32
C MET A 31 7.64 1.57 2.44
N GLU A 32 6.31 1.43 2.39
CA GLU A 32 5.63 0.39 1.61
C GLU A 32 5.49 0.71 0.11
N LEU A 33 5.41 1.99 -0.27
CA LEU A 33 5.27 2.44 -1.67
C LEU A 33 6.21 1.75 -2.68
N PRO A 34 7.53 1.69 -2.45
CA PRO A 34 8.45 1.02 -3.36
C PRO A 34 8.18 -0.49 -3.44
N PHE A 35 7.81 -1.13 -2.33
CA PHE A 35 7.45 -2.55 -2.34
C PHE A 35 6.16 -2.80 -3.13
N VAL A 36 5.17 -1.92 -3.05
CA VAL A 36 3.93 -2.02 -3.84
C VAL A 36 4.23 -1.94 -5.33
N LEU A 37 5.08 -1.00 -5.75
CA LEU A 37 5.50 -0.86 -7.14
C LEU A 37 6.22 -2.14 -7.63
N VAL A 38 7.20 -2.61 -6.87
CA VAL A 38 7.96 -3.83 -7.22
C VAL A 38 7.03 -5.05 -7.27
N ALA A 39 6.13 -5.19 -6.29
CA ALA A 39 5.16 -6.28 -6.24
C ALA A 39 4.23 -6.26 -7.46
N ALA A 40 3.72 -5.10 -7.88
CA ALA A 40 2.85 -5.00 -9.05
C ALA A 40 3.57 -5.45 -10.35
N VAL A 41 4.83 -5.03 -10.53
CA VAL A 41 5.66 -5.43 -11.68
C VAL A 41 5.97 -6.92 -11.64
N VAL A 42 6.37 -7.44 -10.48
CA VAL A 42 6.72 -8.85 -10.29
C VAL A 42 5.49 -9.73 -10.53
N VAL A 43 4.34 -9.40 -9.96
CA VAL A 43 3.09 -10.14 -10.18
C VAL A 43 2.69 -10.11 -11.65
N GLY A 44 2.67 -8.94 -12.29
CA GLY A 44 2.34 -8.81 -13.71
C GLY A 44 3.31 -9.59 -14.62
N GLY A 45 4.62 -9.53 -14.32
CA GLY A 45 5.66 -10.23 -15.04
C GLY A 45 5.59 -11.75 -14.87
N LEU A 46 5.36 -12.25 -13.65
CA LEU A 46 5.17 -13.69 -13.40
C LEU A 46 3.93 -14.22 -14.10
N PHE A 47 2.80 -13.52 -14.01
CA PHE A 47 1.58 -13.91 -14.71
C PHE A 47 1.77 -13.91 -16.23
N GLY A 48 2.43 -12.87 -16.77
CA GLY A 48 2.75 -12.81 -18.19
C GLY A 48 3.69 -13.91 -18.65
N TYR A 49 4.72 -14.22 -17.85
CA TYR A 49 5.63 -15.34 -18.12
C TYR A 49 4.92 -16.69 -18.10
N PHE A 50 4.07 -16.93 -17.09
CA PHE A 50 3.31 -18.17 -16.98
C PHE A 50 2.38 -18.35 -18.18
N LEU A 51 1.72 -17.27 -18.61
CA LEU A 51 0.83 -17.29 -19.76
C LEU A 51 1.58 -17.49 -21.08
N ASP A 52 2.74 -16.83 -21.25
CA ASP A 52 3.62 -17.04 -22.40
C ASP A 52 4.11 -18.49 -22.48
N HIS A 53 4.45 -19.11 -21.34
CA HIS A 53 4.88 -20.50 -21.27
C HIS A 53 3.73 -21.47 -21.57
N TRP A 54 2.51 -21.16 -21.13
CA TRP A 54 1.34 -22.00 -21.40
C TRP A 54 0.87 -21.94 -22.86
N LEU A 55 0.95 -20.77 -23.50
CA LEU A 55 0.55 -20.58 -24.90
C LEU A 55 1.68 -20.83 -25.92
N HIS A 56 2.90 -21.14 -25.47
CA HIS A 56 4.09 -21.21 -26.32
C HIS A 56 4.29 -19.93 -27.16
N THR A 57 3.77 -18.80 -26.68
CA THR A 57 3.94 -17.51 -27.34
C THR A 57 5.32 -16.94 -27.04
N LYS A 58 5.83 -16.13 -27.97
CA LYS A 58 6.96 -15.21 -27.74
C LYS A 58 6.66 -14.33 -26.52
N PRO A 59 7.64 -13.65 -25.88
CA PRO A 59 7.48 -12.90 -24.62
C PRO A 59 6.57 -11.65 -24.75
N VAL A 60 5.33 -11.85 -25.17
CA VAL A 60 4.35 -10.85 -25.54
C VAL A 60 3.43 -10.60 -24.36
N PHE A 61 2.90 -11.65 -23.72
CA PHE A 61 2.10 -11.48 -22.51
C PHE A 61 2.94 -10.97 -21.35
N LEU A 62 4.20 -11.38 -21.24
CA LEU A 62 5.16 -10.80 -20.29
C LEU A 62 5.33 -9.30 -20.49
N LEU A 63 5.55 -8.84 -21.74
CA LEU A 63 5.68 -7.41 -22.02
C LEU A 63 4.39 -6.63 -21.73
N VAL A 64 3.24 -7.16 -22.13
CA VAL A 64 1.94 -6.50 -21.95
C VAL A 64 1.55 -6.49 -20.47
N LEU A 65 1.54 -7.63 -19.78
CA LEU A 65 1.15 -7.72 -18.37
C LEU A 65 2.20 -7.12 -17.43
N GLY A 66 3.50 -7.26 -17.75
CA GLY A 66 4.56 -6.56 -17.02
C GLY A 66 4.45 -5.04 -17.15
N GLY A 67 4.20 -4.54 -18.38
CA GLY A 67 3.95 -3.13 -18.62
C GLY A 67 2.67 -2.62 -17.94
N LEU A 68 1.60 -3.42 -17.95
CA LEU A 68 0.35 -3.09 -17.25
C LEU A 68 0.53 -3.10 -15.73
N GLY A 69 1.30 -4.05 -15.19
CA GLY A 69 1.67 -4.10 -13.78
C GLY A 69 2.50 -2.89 -13.36
N PHE A 70 3.46 -2.47 -14.19
CA PHE A 70 4.20 -1.23 -13.98
C PHE A 70 3.29 0.00 -14.00
N TYR A 71 2.42 0.12 -15.01
CA TYR A 71 1.46 1.21 -15.10
C TYR A 71 0.53 1.26 -13.88
N ALA A 72 0.02 0.12 -13.43
CA ALA A 72 -0.81 0.02 -12.24
C ALA A 72 -0.05 0.43 -10.97
N GLY A 73 1.19 -0.04 -10.80
CA GLY A 73 2.03 0.31 -9.66
C GLY A 73 2.34 1.82 -9.62
N VAL A 74 2.75 2.42 -10.75
CA VAL A 74 2.98 3.87 -10.84
C VAL A 74 1.69 4.64 -10.55
N ARG A 75 0.55 4.20 -11.10
CA ARG A 75 -0.75 4.82 -10.83
C ARG A 75 -1.13 4.75 -9.35
N ASP A 76 -0.82 3.66 -8.65
CA ASP A 76 -1.08 3.52 -7.21
C ASP A 76 -0.18 4.43 -6.36
N VAL A 77 1.11 4.49 -6.70
CA VAL A 77 2.05 5.43 -6.06
C VAL A 77 1.58 6.87 -6.26
N LEU A 78 1.26 7.27 -7.49
CA LEU A 78 0.76 8.61 -7.79
C LEU A 78 -0.58 8.91 -7.10
N ARG A 79 -1.48 7.93 -6.98
CA ARG A 79 -2.73 8.06 -6.21
C ARG A 79 -2.45 8.39 -4.75
N ARG A 80 -1.54 7.65 -4.11
CA ARG A 80 -1.20 7.82 -2.70
C ARG A 80 -0.51 9.16 -2.43
N LEU A 81 0.31 9.61 -3.38
CA LEU A 81 0.92 10.94 -3.32
C LEU A 81 -0.11 12.06 -3.51
N ALA A 82 -0.98 11.95 -4.53
CA ALA A 82 -1.98 12.97 -4.84
C ALA A 82 -3.15 13.02 -3.85
N GLY A 83 -3.51 11.90 -3.23
CA GLY A 83 -4.58 11.81 -2.22
C GLY A 83 -4.14 12.21 -0.82
N SER A 84 -2.88 12.61 -0.63
CA SER A 84 -2.35 13.12 0.64
C SER A 84 -2.44 14.65 0.78
N SER A 85 -3.13 15.32 -0.16
CA SER A 85 -3.27 16.77 -0.23
C SER A 85 -4.67 17.27 0.10
#